data_AF-A0A661N132-F1
#
_entry.id   AF-A0A661N132-F1
#
_cell.length_a   1.000
_cell.length_b   1.000
_cell.length_c   1.000
_cell.angle_alpha   90.00
_cell.angle_beta   90.00
_cell.angle_gamma   90.00
#
_symmetry.space_group_name_H-M   'P 1'
#
loop_
_entity.id
_entity.type
_entity.pdbx_description
1 polymer ?
#
loop_
_entity_poly.entity_id
_entity_poly.type
_entity_poly.pdbx_seq_one_letter_code
_entity_poly.pdbx_strand_id
1 'polypeptide(L)'
;WSRRFPIYWTLLTLGPVAVSGTIYVNGQIEHFVGSLTGIASVLKVLGPLLGFLTTWGILFSAYRWLPNTHVRFRPAAIGAVFAALALEFGKATLGAYVGNAFSVRYLYGSLGLIPLFMFWLYLMWLIVLFGVEVAAAVQKFGSGKVQDDDELAERSPRITDPGVLVVVMQLIARRFGDGETTDVRGVTDELRLEERTVLHMLDALVDAQLLHWLDRDAGTVTPAQPISKIKLDAVLDVGFRLAGDLPTRTIPLLGRLRDVQRDLAGETDLEALMQSKPEADAG
;
A
#
# COMPACT_ATOMS: atom_id res chain seq x y z
N TRP A 1 -4.52 -37.36 32.26
CA TRP A 1 -5.96 -37.17 31.97
C TRP A 1 -6.67 -36.36 33.07
N SER A 2 -6.45 -36.66 34.36
CA SER A 2 -7.05 -35.96 35.51
C SER A 2 -6.81 -34.45 35.62
N ARG A 3 -5.68 -33.91 35.11
CA ARG A 3 -5.39 -32.47 35.13
C ARG A 3 -6.22 -31.62 34.17
N ARG A 4 -6.83 -32.21 33.13
CA ARG A 4 -7.63 -31.46 32.16
C ARG A 4 -9.11 -31.37 32.57
N PHE A 5 -9.59 -32.32 33.36
CA PHE A 5 -10.96 -32.36 33.88
C PHE A 5 -11.39 -31.08 34.62
N PRO A 6 -10.63 -30.55 35.61
CA PRO A 6 -11.03 -29.33 36.31
C PRO A 6 -11.01 -28.09 35.40
N ILE A 7 -10.14 -28.03 34.39
CA ILE A 7 -10.09 -26.92 33.42
C ILE A 7 -11.34 -26.91 32.56
N TYR A 8 -11.77 -28.07 32.06
CA TYR A 8 -13.01 -28.16 31.29
C TYR A 8 -14.25 -27.88 32.14
N TRP A 9 -14.26 -28.33 33.39
CA TRP A 9 -15.38 -28.13 34.30
C TRP A 9 -15.54 -26.66 34.73
N THR A 10 -14.44 -25.96 35.03
CA THR A 10 -14.49 -24.52 35.30
C THR A 10 -14.87 -23.75 34.05
N LEU A 11 -14.37 -24.10 32.87
CA LEU A 11 -14.76 -23.42 31.62
C LEU A 11 -16.27 -23.60 31.33
N LEU A 12 -16.82 -24.79 31.58
CA LEU A 12 -18.23 -25.12 31.36
C LEU A 12 -19.17 -24.38 32.32
N THR A 13 -18.74 -24.12 33.55
CA THR A 13 -19.58 -23.48 34.59
C THR A 13 -19.35 -21.97 34.66
N LEU A 14 -18.08 -21.54 34.65
CA LEU A 14 -17.69 -20.16 34.73
C LEU A 14 -18.06 -19.39 33.45
N GLY A 15 -18.02 -20.03 32.28
CA GLY A 15 -18.39 -19.41 31.00
C GLY A 15 -19.83 -18.89 31.01
N PRO A 16 -20.84 -19.74 31.21
CA PRO A 16 -22.23 -19.31 31.29
C PRO A 16 -22.49 -18.33 32.44
N VAL A 17 -21.89 -18.56 33.62
CA VAL A 17 -22.05 -17.65 34.77
C VAL A 17 -21.47 -16.28 34.47
N ALA A 18 -20.33 -16.19 33.79
CA ALA A 18 -19.74 -14.92 33.39
C ALA A 18 -20.63 -14.20 32.35
N VAL A 19 -21.14 -14.91 31.35
CA VAL A 19 -22.06 -14.34 30.34
C VAL A 19 -23.35 -13.85 31.01
N SER A 20 -23.99 -14.69 31.84
CA SER A 20 -25.21 -14.33 32.56
C SER A 20 -24.98 -13.19 33.56
N GLY A 21 -23.84 -13.18 34.26
CA GLY A 21 -23.44 -12.10 35.16
C GLY A 21 -23.24 -10.79 34.40
N THR A 22 -22.63 -10.84 33.21
CA THR A 22 -22.43 -9.64 32.36
C THR A 22 -23.78 -9.07 31.90
N ILE A 23 -24.69 -9.93 31.45
CA ILE A 23 -26.05 -9.51 31.05
C ILE A 23 -26.81 -8.91 32.24
N TYR A 24 -26.72 -9.54 33.43
CA TYR A 24 -27.37 -9.06 34.64
C TYR A 24 -26.84 -7.69 35.09
N VAL A 25 -25.52 -7.51 35.10
CA VAL A 25 -24.88 -6.24 35.46
C VAL A 25 -25.26 -5.16 34.45
N ASN A 26 -25.22 -5.45 33.14
CA ASN A 26 -25.67 -4.51 32.11
C ASN A 26 -27.14 -4.11 32.30
N GLY A 27 -28.03 -5.07 32.56
CA GLY A 27 -29.44 -4.78 32.81
C GLY A 27 -29.67 -3.93 34.07
N GLN A 28 -28.89 -4.15 35.13
CA GLN A 28 -28.94 -3.30 36.33
C GLN A 28 -28.39 -1.90 36.08
N ILE A 29 -27.31 -1.76 35.30
CA ILE A 29 -26.79 -0.45 34.89
C ILE A 29 -27.84 0.29 34.08
N GLU A 30 -28.49 -0.35 33.10
CA GLU A 30 -29.57 0.25 32.31
C GLU A 30 -30.75 0.68 33.16
N HIS A 31 -31.16 -0.13 34.15
CA HIS A 31 -32.27 0.18 35.05
C HIS A 31 -31.93 1.29 36.06
N PHE A 32 -30.70 1.30 36.59
CA PHE A 32 -30.18 2.33 37.49
C PHE A 32 -29.96 3.67 36.77
N VAL A 33 -29.53 3.62 35.51
CA VAL A 33 -29.45 4.78 34.63
C VAL A 33 -30.84 5.30 34.25
N GLY A 34 -31.79 4.40 33.99
CA GLY A 34 -33.16 4.73 33.61
C GLY A 34 -33.97 5.40 34.72
N SER A 35 -33.65 5.16 36.00
CA SER A 35 -34.31 5.79 37.14
C SER A 35 -33.89 7.26 37.36
N LEU A 36 -32.78 7.69 36.75
CA LEU A 36 -32.30 9.07 36.77
C LEU A 36 -32.79 9.79 35.51
N THR A 37 -34.01 10.30 35.55
CA THR A 37 -34.76 10.91 34.43
C THR A 37 -34.01 11.99 33.64
N GLY A 38 -33.06 12.71 34.25
CA GLY A 38 -32.19 13.68 33.57
C GLY A 38 -30.95 13.10 32.88
N ILE A 39 -30.41 12.00 33.41
CA ILE A 39 -29.20 11.33 32.89
C ILE A 39 -29.57 10.30 31.81
N ALA A 40 -30.77 9.70 31.90
CA ALA A 40 -31.29 8.75 30.92
C ALA A 40 -31.37 9.34 29.49
N SER A 41 -31.75 10.61 29.34
CA SER A 41 -31.80 11.28 28.02
C SER A 41 -30.41 11.56 27.46
N VAL A 42 -29.46 11.95 28.32
CA VAL A 42 -28.06 12.14 27.92
C VAL A 42 -27.44 10.81 27.49
N LEU A 43 -27.64 9.75 28.26
CA LEU A 43 -27.08 8.42 27.96
C LEU A 43 -27.73 7.73 26.77
N LYS A 44 -28.99 8.03 26.42
CA LYS A 44 -29.60 7.57 25.17
C LYS A 44 -28.87 8.07 23.92
N VAL A 45 -28.26 9.25 24.00
CA VAL A 45 -27.47 9.84 22.91
C VAL A 45 -25.99 9.48 23.05
N LEU A 46 -25.47 9.51 24.28
CA LEU A 46 -24.05 9.30 24.56
C LEU A 46 -23.64 7.83 24.51
N GLY A 47 -24.55 6.89 24.83
CA GLY A 47 -24.29 5.45 24.80
C GLY A 47 -23.88 4.93 23.42
N PRO A 48 -24.67 5.18 22.36
CA PRO A 48 -24.28 4.82 20.99
C PRO A 48 -22.97 5.49 20.55
N LEU A 49 -22.73 6.74 20.97
CA LEU A 49 -21.50 7.47 20.67
C LEU A 49 -20.27 6.82 21.34
N LEU A 50 -20.39 6.42 22.60
CA LEU A 50 -19.35 5.70 23.36
C LEU A 50 -19.09 4.31 22.76
N GLY A 51 -20.15 3.59 22.36
CA GLY A 51 -20.03 2.31 21.66
C GLY A 51 -19.31 2.44 20.33
N PHE A 52 -19.66 3.47 19.55
CA PHE A 52 -18.98 3.81 18.31
C PHE A 52 -17.51 4.16 18.55
N LEU A 53 -17.20 5.03 19.52
CA LEU A 53 -15.82 5.42 19.85
C LEU A 53 -14.97 4.21 20.27
N THR A 54 -15.57 3.29 21.03
CA THR A 54 -14.90 2.06 21.48
C THR A 54 -14.59 1.15 20.30
N THR A 55 -15.59 0.89 19.44
CA THR A 55 -15.42 0.09 18.22
C THR A 55 -14.37 0.72 17.30
N TRP A 56 -14.46 2.03 17.10
CA TRP A 56 -13.50 2.80 16.32
C TRP A 56 -12.08 2.70 16.87
N GLY A 57 -11.89 2.87 18.19
CA GLY A 57 -10.57 2.78 18.83
C GLY A 57 -9.94 1.39 18.71
N ILE A 58 -10.75 0.32 18.81
CA ILE A 58 -10.30 -1.06 18.61
C ILE A 58 -9.86 -1.28 17.17
N LEU A 59 -10.69 -0.92 16.19
CA LEU A 59 -10.38 -1.09 14.77
C LEU A 59 -9.19 -0.23 14.36
N PHE A 60 -9.12 1.01 14.85
CA PHE A 60 -7.98 1.90 14.62
C PHE A 60 -6.67 1.29 15.13
N SER A 61 -6.67 0.78 16.35
CA SER A 61 -5.50 0.13 16.95
C SER A 61 -5.11 -1.13 16.18
N ALA A 62 -6.10 -1.94 15.78
CA ALA A 62 -5.86 -3.11 14.95
C ALA A 62 -5.26 -2.72 13.59
N TYR A 63 -5.81 -1.72 12.90
CA TYR A 63 -5.32 -1.27 11.59
C TYR A 63 -3.96 -0.60 11.67
N ARG A 64 -3.55 -0.13 12.85
CA ARG A 64 -2.24 0.49 13.06
C ARG A 64 -1.14 -0.52 13.42
N TRP A 65 -1.49 -1.58 14.15
CA TRP A 65 -0.53 -2.50 14.76
C TRP A 65 -0.52 -3.91 14.18
N LEU A 66 -1.62 -4.40 13.61
CA LEU A 66 -1.63 -5.72 12.94
C LEU A 66 -0.89 -5.74 11.59
N PRO A 67 -0.90 -4.69 10.75
CA PRO A 67 -0.22 -4.76 9.47
C PRO A 67 1.29 -4.89 9.62
N ASN A 68 1.91 -5.62 8.70
CA ASN A 68 3.37 -5.68 8.58
C ASN A 68 3.97 -4.42 7.92
N THR A 69 3.12 -3.45 7.55
CA THR A 69 3.50 -2.20 6.86
C THR A 69 3.22 -0.98 7.75
N HIS A 70 3.97 0.11 7.55
CA HIS A 70 3.82 1.33 8.33
C HIS A 70 2.61 2.15 7.84
N VAL A 71 1.45 1.91 8.45
CA VAL A 71 0.24 2.70 8.17
C VAL A 71 0.29 4.04 8.91
N ARG A 72 0.12 5.15 8.18
CA ARG A 72 0.05 6.51 8.76
C ARG A 72 -1.20 6.66 9.63
N PHE A 73 -1.15 7.58 10.60
CA PHE A 73 -2.24 7.80 11.57
C PHE A 73 -3.56 8.22 10.90
N ARG A 74 -3.51 9.15 9.93
CA ARG A 74 -4.73 9.68 9.28
C ARG A 74 -5.47 8.63 8.44
N PRO A 75 -4.82 7.86 7.54
CA PRO A 75 -5.49 6.82 6.78
C PRO A 75 -6.09 5.71 7.66
N ALA A 76 -5.36 5.26 8.69
CA ALA A 76 -5.87 4.27 9.65
C ALA A 76 -7.13 4.76 10.37
N ALA A 77 -7.14 6.03 10.80
CA ALA A 77 -8.31 6.64 11.44
C ALA A 77 -9.53 6.69 10.51
N ILE A 78 -9.33 7.07 9.25
CA ILE A 78 -10.41 7.18 8.26
C ILE A 78 -11.00 5.80 7.94
N GLY A 79 -10.17 4.80 7.66
CA GLY A 79 -10.64 3.43 7.41
C GLY A 79 -11.35 2.83 8.63
N ALA A 80 -10.85 3.11 9.83
CA ALA A 80 -11.50 2.67 11.07
C ALA A 80 -12.86 3.36 11.29
N VAL A 81 -13.02 4.65 10.96
CA VAL A 81 -14.32 5.34 11.06
C VAL A 81 -15.33 4.65 10.16
N PHE A 82 -14.96 4.38 8.91
CA PHE A 82 -15.85 3.76 7.94
C PHE A 82 -16.31 2.37 8.40
N ALA A 83 -15.37 1.53 8.84
CA ALA A 83 -15.68 0.20 9.31
C ALA A 83 -16.47 0.22 10.64
N ALA A 84 -16.18 1.13 11.57
CA ALA A 84 -16.94 1.28 12.80
C ALA A 84 -18.40 1.68 12.52
N LEU A 85 -18.63 2.61 11.57
CA LEU A 85 -20.00 3.00 11.17
C LEU A 85 -20.76 1.82 10.55
N ALA A 86 -20.11 1.08 9.66
CA ALA A 86 -20.71 -0.09 9.03
C ALA A 86 -21.01 -1.20 10.05
N LEU A 87 -20.14 -1.42 11.04
CA LEU A 87 -20.38 -2.37 12.13
C LEU A 87 -21.53 -1.93 13.04
N GLU A 88 -21.62 -0.66 13.42
CA GLU A 88 -22.77 -0.15 14.20
C GLU A 88 -24.08 -0.32 13.44
N PHE A 89 -24.10 0.01 12.16
CA PHE A 89 -25.27 -0.16 11.30
C PHE A 89 -25.67 -1.63 11.16
N GLY A 90 -24.68 -2.51 10.99
CA GLY A 90 -24.91 -3.94 10.93
C GLY A 90 -25.46 -4.50 12.25
N LYS A 91 -24.95 -4.07 13.40
CA LYS A 91 -25.46 -4.47 14.73
C LYS A 91 -26.92 -4.07 14.90
N ALA A 92 -27.27 -2.85 14.51
CA ALA A 92 -28.65 -2.36 14.54
C ALA A 92 -29.57 -3.20 13.62
N THR A 93 -29.11 -3.50 12.40
CA THR A 93 -29.84 -4.32 11.43
C THR A 93 -30.06 -5.75 11.93
N LEU A 94 -29.01 -6.37 12.49
CA LEU A 94 -29.09 -7.69 13.10
C LEU A 94 -30.07 -7.71 14.27
N GLY A 95 -30.00 -6.71 15.16
CA GLY A 95 -30.90 -6.56 16.30
C GLY A 95 -32.37 -6.44 15.87
N ALA A 96 -32.65 -5.62 14.85
CA ALA A 96 -33.99 -5.48 14.29
C ALA A 96 -34.50 -6.79 13.66
N TYR A 97 -33.65 -7.48 12.89
CA TYR A 97 -33.99 -8.77 12.28
C TYR A 97 -34.29 -9.84 13.34
N VAL A 98 -33.44 -9.96 14.36
CA VAL A 98 -33.60 -10.89 15.48
C VAL A 98 -34.89 -10.58 16.25
N GLY A 99 -35.13 -9.32 16.62
CA GLY A 99 -36.35 -8.93 17.35
C GLY A 99 -37.65 -9.27 16.62
N ASN A 100 -37.67 -9.12 15.29
CA ASN A 100 -38.83 -9.48 14.47
C ASN A 100 -38.92 -11.01 14.22
N ALA A 101 -37.81 -11.68 13.94
CA ALA A 101 -37.79 -13.11 13.61
C ALA A 101 -38.24 -14.01 14.78
N PHE A 102 -37.87 -13.67 16.01
CA PHE A 102 -38.32 -14.41 17.21
C PHE A 102 -39.83 -14.27 17.48
N SER A 103 -40.49 -13.22 16.98
CA SER A 103 -41.92 -13.00 17.17
C SER A 103 -42.80 -13.80 16.18
N VAL A 104 -42.24 -14.32 15.08
CA VAL A 104 -43.04 -14.79 13.92
C VAL A 104 -43.00 -16.31 13.71
N ARG A 105 -41.96 -17.08 14.11
CA ARG A 105 -41.87 -18.52 13.78
C ARG A 105 -41.19 -19.40 14.86
N TYR A 106 -42.02 -20.14 15.61
CA TYR A 106 -41.60 -21.04 16.70
C TYR A 106 -40.82 -22.30 16.29
N LEU A 107 -40.86 -22.73 15.02
CA LEU A 107 -40.28 -24.03 14.60
C LEU A 107 -38.80 -23.95 14.15
N TYR A 108 -38.28 -22.76 13.84
CA TYR A 108 -36.89 -22.55 13.39
C TYR A 108 -36.10 -21.56 14.26
N GLY A 109 -36.69 -21.05 15.36
CA GLY A 109 -36.16 -19.92 16.13
C GLY A 109 -34.76 -20.13 16.71
N SER A 110 -34.47 -21.31 17.28
CA SER A 110 -33.16 -21.61 17.87
C SER A 110 -32.15 -22.18 16.86
N LEU A 111 -32.60 -23.03 15.93
CA LEU A 111 -31.73 -23.63 14.91
C LEU A 111 -31.29 -22.62 13.83
N GLY A 112 -32.11 -21.62 13.53
CA GLY A 112 -31.80 -20.55 12.58
C GLY A 112 -30.77 -19.53 13.07
N LEU A 113 -30.50 -19.49 14.38
CA LEU A 113 -29.47 -18.61 14.96
C LEU A 113 -28.07 -18.93 14.46
N ILE A 114 -27.73 -20.22 14.26
CA ILE A 114 -26.38 -20.63 13.85
C ILE A 114 -26.04 -20.09 12.45
N PRO A 115 -26.85 -20.33 11.40
CA PRO A 115 -26.59 -19.74 10.07
C PRO A 115 -26.61 -18.22 10.08
N LEU A 116 -27.55 -17.61 10.83
CA LEU A 116 -27.63 -16.16 10.96
C LEU A 116 -26.36 -15.57 11.60
N PHE A 117 -25.87 -16.20 12.66
CA PHE A 117 -24.63 -15.81 13.33
C PHE A 117 -23.41 -15.98 12.43
N MET A 118 -23.33 -17.08 11.67
CA MET A 118 -22.26 -17.29 10.69
C MET A 118 -22.27 -16.22 9.59
N PHE A 119 -23.45 -15.90 9.05
CA PHE A 119 -23.61 -14.84 8.06
C PHE A 119 -23.23 -13.47 8.63
N TRP A 120 -23.63 -13.19 9.87
CA TRP A 120 -23.26 -11.96 10.58
C TRP A 120 -21.74 -11.86 10.79
N LEU A 121 -21.10 -12.95 11.23
CA LEU A 121 -19.64 -13.00 11.37
C LEU A 121 -18.94 -12.76 10.03
N TYR A 122 -19.44 -13.38 8.94
CA TYR A 122 -18.92 -13.14 7.60
C TYR A 122 -18.99 -11.66 7.21
N LEU A 123 -20.15 -11.03 7.42
CA LEU A 123 -20.33 -9.59 7.19
C LEU A 123 -19.39 -8.74 8.05
N MET A 124 -19.24 -9.06 9.34
CA MET A 124 -18.33 -8.33 10.22
C MET A 124 -16.90 -8.39 9.70
N TRP A 125 -16.40 -9.58 9.33
CA TRP A 125 -15.07 -9.73 8.75
C TRP A 125 -14.92 -9.00 7.42
N LEU A 126 -15.93 -9.06 6.55
CA LEU A 126 -15.93 -8.32 5.29
C LEU A 126 -15.81 -6.81 5.53
N ILE A 127 -16.57 -6.26 6.48
CA ILE A 127 -16.52 -4.84 6.85
C ILE A 127 -15.13 -4.46 7.40
N VAL A 128 -14.55 -5.30 8.26
CA VAL A 128 -13.22 -5.07 8.82
C VAL A 128 -12.16 -5.07 7.71
N LEU A 129 -12.15 -6.08 6.85
CA LEU A 129 -11.21 -6.14 5.73
C LEU A 129 -11.39 -4.98 4.76
N PHE A 130 -12.64 -4.62 4.46
CA PHE A 130 -12.94 -3.47 3.63
C PHE A 130 -12.43 -2.15 4.25
N GLY A 131 -12.53 -1.99 5.56
CA GLY A 131 -11.98 -0.82 6.26
C GLY A 131 -10.46 -0.72 6.15
N VAL A 132 -9.75 -1.85 6.18
CA VAL A 132 -8.29 -1.90 5.94
C VAL A 132 -7.97 -1.48 4.51
N GLU A 133 -8.72 -1.98 3.52
CA GLU A 133 -8.53 -1.62 2.12
C GLU A 133 -8.77 -0.12 1.88
N VAL A 134 -9.80 0.46 2.52
CA VAL A 134 -10.06 1.91 2.49
C VAL A 134 -8.89 2.68 3.12
N ALA A 135 -8.35 2.23 4.26
CA ALA A 135 -7.18 2.85 4.87
C ALA A 135 -5.97 2.82 3.93
N ALA A 136 -5.73 1.70 3.26
CA ALA A 136 -4.66 1.54 2.27
C ALA A 136 -4.86 2.47 1.06
N ALA A 137 -6.07 2.52 0.50
CA ALA A 137 -6.40 3.40 -0.62
C ALA A 137 -6.16 4.88 -0.26
N VAL A 138 -6.64 5.32 0.90
CA VAL A 138 -6.44 6.71 1.38
C VAL A 138 -4.96 7.02 1.59
N GLN A 139 -4.17 6.05 2.06
CA GLN A 139 -2.72 6.22 2.20
C GLN A 139 -2.03 6.42 0.84
N LYS A 140 -2.44 5.65 -0.18
CA LYS A 140 -1.93 5.74 -1.56
C LYS A 140 -2.28 7.07 -2.22
N PHE A 141 -3.52 7.55 -2.10
CA PHE A 141 -3.92 8.83 -2.70
C PHE A 141 -3.39 10.06 -1.95
N GLY A 142 -3.26 9.99 -0.63
CA GLY A 142 -2.75 11.10 0.20
C GLY A 142 -1.22 11.25 0.18
N SER A 143 -0.51 10.25 -0.33
CA SER A 143 0.93 10.31 -0.60
C SER A 143 1.11 10.36 -2.10
N GLY A 144 1.41 11.53 -2.68
CA GLY A 144 1.86 11.65 -4.08
C GLY A 144 3.20 10.97 -4.37
N LYS A 145 3.56 9.96 -3.57
CA LYS A 145 4.67 9.04 -3.72
C LYS A 145 4.06 7.64 -3.69
N VAL A 146 3.96 7.04 -4.86
CA VAL A 146 3.84 5.60 -5.05
C VAL A 146 5.01 4.99 -4.28
N GLN A 147 4.81 4.57 -3.03
CA GLN A 147 5.93 4.18 -2.15
C GLN A 147 5.63 2.93 -1.32
N ASP A 148 4.68 2.11 -1.76
CA ASP A 148 4.45 0.76 -1.20
C ASP A 148 4.75 -0.37 -2.21
N ASP A 149 4.88 -0.06 -3.51
CA ASP A 149 5.40 -1.03 -4.51
C ASP A 149 6.94 -0.95 -4.66
N ASP A 150 7.56 0.16 -4.23
CA ASP A 150 9.00 0.39 -4.34
C ASP A 150 9.83 -0.34 -3.28
N GLU A 151 9.38 -0.53 -2.04
CA GLU A 151 10.22 -1.20 -1.01
C GLU A 151 10.48 -2.69 -1.29
N LEU A 152 9.58 -3.36 -2.03
CA LEU A 152 9.79 -4.73 -2.50
C LEU A 152 10.58 -4.78 -3.82
N ALA A 153 10.45 -3.75 -4.67
CA ALA A 153 11.20 -3.62 -5.91
C ALA A 153 12.67 -3.19 -5.67
N GLU A 154 12.93 -2.30 -4.71
CA GLU A 154 14.27 -1.84 -4.29
C GLU A 154 15.11 -2.97 -3.67
N ARG A 155 14.45 -4.01 -3.11
CA ARG A 155 15.15 -5.17 -2.51
C ARG A 155 15.51 -6.27 -3.51
N SER A 156 14.96 -6.24 -4.71
CA SER A 156 15.46 -7.08 -5.80
C SER A 156 16.38 -6.22 -6.64
N PRO A 157 17.71 -6.40 -6.60
CA PRO A 157 18.60 -5.77 -7.58
C PRO A 157 18.14 -6.23 -8.96
N ARG A 158 17.36 -5.40 -9.64
CA ARG A 158 17.02 -5.61 -11.04
C ARG A 158 18.36 -5.45 -11.75
N ILE A 159 18.87 -6.56 -12.27
CA ILE A 159 20.08 -6.59 -13.09
C ILE A 159 19.75 -5.79 -14.36
N THR A 160 19.88 -4.48 -14.26
CA THR A 160 19.82 -3.55 -15.37
C THR A 160 21.26 -3.27 -15.71
N ASP A 161 21.69 -3.69 -16.90
CA ASP A 161 23.00 -3.28 -17.40
C ASP A 161 23.02 -1.74 -17.50
N PRO A 162 23.97 -1.04 -16.85
CA PRO A 162 24.10 0.42 -16.94
C PRO A 162 24.13 0.94 -18.38
N GLY A 163 24.58 0.13 -19.34
CA GLY A 163 24.55 0.46 -20.77
C GLY A 163 23.13 0.63 -21.34
N VAL A 164 22.11 0.01 -20.74
CA VAL A 164 20.70 0.19 -21.18
C VAL A 164 20.25 1.64 -20.98
N LEU A 165 20.72 2.31 -19.93
CA LEU A 165 20.39 3.73 -19.70
C LEU A 165 20.97 4.64 -20.79
N VAL A 166 22.16 4.30 -21.30
CA VAL A 166 22.77 5.00 -22.43
C VAL A 166 21.91 4.84 -23.68
N VAL A 167 21.43 3.63 -23.95
CA VAL A 167 20.56 3.35 -25.11
C VAL A 167 19.22 4.11 -24.99
N VAL A 168 18.62 4.12 -23.80
CA VAL A 168 17.40 4.90 -23.52
C VAL A 168 17.65 6.39 -23.77
N MET A 169 18.75 6.92 -23.24
CA MET A 169 19.12 8.33 -23.40
C MET A 169 19.42 8.69 -24.86
N GLN A 170 20.06 7.79 -25.61
CA GLN A 170 20.33 7.94 -27.04
C GLN A 170 19.03 7.98 -27.86
N LEU A 171 18.07 7.11 -27.55
CA LEU A 171 16.76 7.11 -28.22
C LEU A 171 16.01 8.42 -27.99
N ILE A 172 15.99 8.91 -26.75
CA ILE A 172 15.35 10.19 -26.39
C ILE A 172 16.02 11.35 -27.12
N ALA A 173 17.35 11.40 -27.14
CA ALA A 173 18.10 12.45 -27.83
C ALA A 173 17.88 12.44 -29.34
N ARG A 174 17.82 11.25 -29.95
CA ARG A 174 17.50 11.10 -31.37
C ARG A 174 16.11 11.63 -31.70
N ARG A 175 15.08 11.18 -30.99
CA ARG A 175 13.70 11.66 -31.19
C ARG A 175 13.58 13.16 -30.97
N PHE A 176 14.27 13.70 -29.95
CA PHE A 176 14.32 15.15 -29.73
C PHE A 176 14.96 15.91 -30.89
N GLY A 177 16.06 15.39 -31.46
CA GLY A 177 16.72 15.97 -32.64
C GLY A 177 15.85 15.94 -33.90
N ASP A 178 15.05 14.88 -34.06
CA ASP A 178 14.09 14.72 -35.15
C ASP A 178 12.77 15.50 -34.92
N GLY A 179 12.61 16.15 -33.77
CA GLY A 179 11.42 16.93 -33.39
C GLY A 179 10.23 16.10 -32.89
N GLU A 180 10.46 14.84 -32.55
CA GLU A 180 9.47 13.90 -32.04
C GLU A 180 9.42 13.90 -30.50
N THR A 181 8.23 13.67 -29.94
CA THR A 181 8.05 13.46 -28.49
C THR A 181 8.42 12.04 -28.10
N THR A 182 9.01 11.86 -26.93
CA THR A 182 9.29 10.52 -26.37
C THR A 182 8.37 10.24 -25.19
N ASP A 183 7.55 9.21 -25.31
CA ASP A 183 6.69 8.68 -24.27
C ASP A 183 7.20 7.34 -23.73
N VAL A 184 6.75 6.98 -22.53
CA VAL A 184 7.10 5.70 -21.88
C VAL A 184 6.83 4.51 -22.80
N ARG A 185 5.66 4.48 -23.46
CA ARG A 185 5.27 3.39 -24.36
C ARG A 185 6.17 3.31 -25.58
N GLY A 186 6.50 4.44 -26.20
CA GLY A 186 7.40 4.48 -27.34
C GLY A 186 8.81 3.95 -27.03
N VAL A 187 9.30 4.16 -25.80
CA VAL A 187 10.57 3.58 -25.35
C VAL A 187 10.43 2.07 -25.08
N THR A 188 9.34 1.65 -24.43
CA THR A 188 9.02 0.24 -24.20
C THR A 188 8.94 -0.56 -25.49
N ASP A 189 8.23 -0.06 -26.49
CA ASP A 189 8.01 -0.75 -27.76
C ASP A 189 9.30 -0.84 -28.59
N GLU A 190 10.09 0.24 -28.63
CA GLU A 190 11.34 0.31 -29.40
C GLU A 190 12.43 -0.56 -28.78
N LEU A 191 12.64 -0.47 -27.46
CA LEU A 191 13.71 -1.17 -26.75
C LEU A 191 13.29 -2.54 -26.22
N ARG A 192 12.01 -2.91 -26.38
CA ARG A 192 11.40 -4.16 -25.88
C ARG A 192 11.63 -4.37 -24.37
N LEU A 193 11.58 -3.28 -23.61
CA LEU A 193 11.76 -3.27 -22.17
C LEU A 193 10.41 -3.27 -21.46
N GLU A 194 10.34 -3.87 -20.27
CA GLU A 194 9.13 -3.80 -19.45
C GLU A 194 8.81 -2.34 -19.09
N GLU A 195 7.54 -1.93 -19.24
CA GLU A 195 7.05 -0.57 -18.96
C GLU A 195 7.47 -0.05 -17.58
N ARG A 196 7.39 -0.90 -16.54
CA ARG A 196 7.83 -0.55 -15.18
C ARG A 196 9.33 -0.24 -15.13
N THR A 197 10.15 -1.01 -15.84
CA THR A 197 11.59 -0.78 -15.91
C THR A 197 11.89 0.55 -16.59
N VAL A 198 11.20 0.85 -17.69
CA VAL A 198 11.34 2.13 -18.39
C VAL A 198 10.92 3.30 -17.49
N LEU A 199 9.78 3.22 -16.82
CA LEU A 199 9.32 4.23 -15.87
C LEU A 199 10.37 4.51 -14.78
N HIS A 200 10.92 3.45 -14.17
CA HIS A 200 11.95 3.60 -13.15
C HIS A 200 13.24 4.24 -13.70
N MET A 201 13.66 3.88 -14.92
CA MET A 201 14.82 4.49 -15.57
C MET A 201 14.58 5.97 -15.86
N LEU A 202 13.40 6.34 -16.35
CA LEU A 202 13.05 7.72 -16.66
C LEU A 202 12.94 8.57 -15.39
N ASP A 203 12.29 8.08 -14.33
CA ASP A 203 12.25 8.78 -13.04
C ASP A 203 13.68 8.97 -12.47
N ALA A 204 14.56 7.97 -12.55
CA ALA A 204 15.95 8.11 -12.10
C ALA A 204 16.74 9.16 -12.90
N LEU A 205 16.51 9.26 -14.22
CA LEU A 205 17.12 10.28 -15.08
C LEU A 205 16.53 11.68 -14.81
N VAL A 206 15.26 11.78 -14.45
CA VAL A 206 14.62 13.03 -14.03
C VAL A 206 15.14 13.50 -12.67
N ASP A 207 15.27 12.59 -11.70
CA ASP A 207 15.85 12.88 -10.39
C ASP A 207 17.31 13.34 -10.50
N ALA A 208 18.05 12.82 -11.49
CA ALA A 208 19.40 13.25 -11.84
C ALA A 208 19.46 14.55 -12.68
N GLN A 209 18.32 15.19 -12.96
CA GLN A 209 18.20 16.41 -13.77
C GLN A 209 18.74 16.27 -15.21
N LEU A 210 18.73 15.05 -15.76
CA LEU A 210 19.09 14.77 -17.15
C LEU A 210 17.87 14.84 -18.07
N LEU A 211 16.69 14.50 -17.55
CA LEU A 211 15.40 14.60 -18.23
C LEU A 211 14.42 15.47 -17.43
N HIS A 212 13.39 15.97 -18.10
CA HIS A 212 12.22 16.58 -17.49
C HIS A 212 10.94 15.92 -17.99
N TRP A 213 9.96 15.77 -17.10
CA TRP A 213 8.59 15.40 -17.47
C TRP A 213 7.90 16.60 -18.14
N LEU A 214 7.40 16.41 -19.36
CA LEU A 214 6.54 17.38 -20.04
C LEU A 214 5.08 17.23 -19.57
N ASP A 215 4.63 15.98 -19.51
CA ASP A 215 3.35 15.58 -18.96
C ASP A 215 3.53 14.25 -18.23
N ARG A 216 3.28 14.25 -16.93
CA ARG A 216 3.48 13.07 -16.08
C ARG A 216 2.36 12.05 -16.26
N ASP A 217 1.15 12.49 -16.58
CA ASP A 217 -0.01 11.62 -16.79
C ASP A 217 0.06 10.96 -18.18
N ALA A 218 0.56 11.68 -19.17
CA ALA A 218 0.84 11.14 -20.51
C ALA A 218 2.20 10.40 -20.60
N GLY A 219 3.03 10.45 -19.56
CA GLY A 219 4.34 9.78 -19.52
C GLY A 219 5.33 10.31 -20.56
N THR A 220 5.29 11.61 -20.86
CA THR A 220 6.14 12.22 -21.91
C THR A 220 7.35 12.92 -21.30
N VAL A 221 8.54 12.68 -21.85
CA VAL A 221 9.83 13.22 -21.38
C VAL A 221 10.56 14.04 -22.45
N THR A 222 11.42 14.95 -21.99
CA THR A 222 12.33 15.72 -22.82
C THR A 222 13.70 15.87 -22.14
N PRO A 223 14.82 16.02 -22.88
CA PRO A 223 16.10 16.38 -22.29
C PRO A 223 16.03 17.67 -21.46
N ALA A 224 16.61 17.65 -20.25
CA ALA A 224 16.62 18.82 -19.36
C ALA A 224 17.61 19.91 -19.83
N GLN A 225 18.57 19.54 -20.66
CA GLN A 225 19.63 20.39 -21.18
C GLN A 225 19.90 20.05 -22.66
N PRO A 226 20.59 20.93 -23.42
CA PRO A 226 21.05 20.60 -24.76
C PRO A 226 21.85 19.29 -24.75
N ILE A 227 21.59 18.40 -25.71
CA ILE A 227 22.25 17.08 -25.81
C ILE A 227 23.77 17.17 -25.86
N SER A 228 24.33 18.28 -26.36
CA SER A 228 25.76 18.59 -26.39
C SER A 228 26.40 18.81 -25.01
N LYS A 229 25.59 19.12 -23.99
CA LYS A 229 26.06 19.32 -22.61
C LYS A 229 25.89 18.09 -21.74
N ILE A 230 25.14 17.09 -22.21
CA ILE A 230 24.89 15.87 -21.44
C ILE A 230 26.06 14.91 -21.68
N LYS A 231 26.88 14.76 -20.65
CA LYS A 231 28.00 13.82 -20.65
C LYS A 231 27.53 12.40 -20.37
N LEU A 232 28.17 11.43 -21.01
CA LEU A 232 27.75 10.04 -20.92
C LEU A 232 28.12 9.40 -19.57
N ASP A 233 29.14 9.91 -18.89
CA ASP A 233 29.50 9.52 -17.52
C ASP A 233 28.36 9.74 -16.52
N ALA A 234 27.63 10.86 -16.64
CA ALA A 234 26.49 11.20 -15.79
C ALA A 234 25.33 10.22 -16.01
N VAL A 235 25.07 9.84 -17.27
CA VAL A 235 24.04 8.84 -17.61
C VAL A 235 24.42 7.46 -17.06
N LEU A 236 25.68 7.04 -17.25
CA LEU A 236 26.18 5.77 -16.71
C LEU A 236 26.19 5.76 -15.18
N ASP A 237 26.49 6.89 -14.53
CA ASP A 237 26.44 6.99 -13.08
C ASP A 237 25.04 6.71 -12.53
N VAL A 238 24.00 7.23 -13.19
CA VAL A 238 22.60 6.87 -12.88
C VAL A 238 22.37 5.37 -13.09
N GLY A 239 22.89 4.81 -14.19
CA GLY A 239 22.79 3.38 -14.49
C GLY A 239 23.42 2.49 -13.42
N PHE A 240 24.61 2.84 -12.94
CA PHE A 240 25.28 2.12 -11.85
C PHE A 240 24.53 2.24 -10.53
N ARG A 241 23.92 3.39 -10.23
CA ARG A 241 23.06 3.56 -9.05
C ARG A 241 21.80 2.70 -9.15
N LEU A 242 21.20 2.63 -10.33
CA LEU A 242 20.00 1.82 -10.60
C LEU A 242 20.26 0.31 -10.52
N ALA A 243 21.43 -0.13 -11.00
CA ALA A 243 21.89 -1.52 -10.90
C ALA A 243 22.20 -1.96 -9.44
N GLY A 244 22.20 -1.00 -8.50
CA GLY A 244 22.49 -1.20 -7.10
C GLY A 244 23.97 -1.13 -6.76
N ASP A 245 24.27 -0.88 -5.49
CA ASP A 245 25.63 -0.93 -4.97
C ASP A 245 26.13 -2.38 -4.97
N LEU A 246 26.80 -2.76 -6.06
CA LEU A 246 27.67 -3.93 -6.07
C LEU A 246 28.63 -3.81 -4.87
N PRO A 247 28.99 -4.91 -4.18
CA PRO A 247 29.92 -4.91 -3.06
C PRO A 247 31.35 -4.62 -3.54
N THR A 248 31.57 -3.39 -4.01
CA THR A 248 32.81 -2.82 -4.52
C THR A 248 33.88 -2.76 -3.42
N ARG A 249 33.46 -2.70 -2.15
CA ARG A 249 34.35 -2.88 -0.99
C ARG A 249 34.85 -4.32 -0.84
N THR A 250 34.08 -5.31 -1.27
CA THR A 250 34.44 -6.74 -1.20
C THR A 250 35.24 -7.16 -2.44
N ILE A 251 34.98 -6.55 -3.60
CA ILE A 251 35.66 -6.86 -4.87
C ILE A 251 36.21 -5.58 -5.51
N PRO A 252 37.47 -5.18 -5.20
CA PRO A 252 38.09 -3.96 -5.73
C PRO A 252 38.24 -3.89 -7.26
N LEU A 253 38.22 -5.05 -7.94
CA LEU A 253 38.25 -5.11 -9.40
C LEU A 253 36.99 -4.49 -10.02
N LEU A 254 35.81 -4.71 -9.41
CA LEU A 254 34.55 -4.15 -9.91
C LEU A 254 34.52 -2.63 -9.79
N GLY A 255 35.11 -2.08 -8.72
CA GLY A 255 35.30 -0.63 -8.57
C GLY A 255 36.15 -0.06 -9.71
N ARG A 256 37.32 -0.66 -9.97
CA ARG A 256 38.21 -0.23 -11.06
C ARG A 256 37.59 -0.33 -12.44
N LEU A 257 36.82 -1.39 -12.72
CA LEU A 257 36.11 -1.52 -14.00
C LEU A 257 35.08 -0.40 -14.19
N ARG A 258 34.33 -0.06 -13.14
CA ARG A 258 33.37 1.04 -13.16
C ARG A 258 34.07 2.39 -13.38
N ASP A 259 35.21 2.60 -12.74
CA ASP A 259 35.98 3.84 -12.90
C ASP A 259 36.50 3.98 -14.34
N VAL A 260 37.05 2.90 -14.93
CA VAL A 260 37.47 2.90 -16.35
C VAL A 260 36.30 3.15 -17.30
N GLN A 261 35.14 2.54 -17.05
CA GLN A 261 33.93 2.77 -17.85
C GLN A 261 33.45 4.22 -17.76
N ARG A 262 33.52 4.86 -16.58
CA ARG A 262 33.17 6.27 -16.39
C ARG A 262 34.17 7.20 -17.07
N ASP A 263 35.47 6.94 -16.93
CA ASP A 263 36.51 7.76 -17.55
C ASP A 263 36.36 7.76 -19.08
N LEU A 264 36.17 6.59 -19.69
CA LEU A 264 35.90 6.47 -21.12
C LEU A 264 34.63 7.21 -21.56
N ALA A 265 33.58 7.14 -20.74
CA ALA A 265 32.32 7.82 -21.04
C ALA A 265 32.38 9.34 -20.83
N GLY A 266 33.22 9.85 -19.92
CA GLY A 266 33.36 11.30 -19.66
C GLY A 266 33.95 12.07 -20.85
N GLU A 267 34.70 11.38 -21.71
CA GLU A 267 35.24 11.94 -22.95
C GLU A 267 34.17 12.16 -24.02
N THR A 268 33.04 11.45 -23.94
CA THR A 268 31.97 11.48 -24.94
C THR A 268 30.72 12.19 -24.41
N ASP A 269 30.19 13.14 -25.18
CA ASP A 269 28.86 13.69 -24.93
C ASP A 269 27.81 12.98 -25.80
N LEU A 270 26.54 13.18 -25.45
CA LEU A 270 25.42 12.51 -26.11
C LEU A 270 25.30 12.89 -27.59
N GLU A 271 25.75 14.09 -27.98
CA GLU A 271 25.79 14.53 -29.37
C GLU A 271 26.86 13.78 -30.18
N ALA A 272 28.07 13.65 -29.65
CA ALA A 272 29.15 12.87 -30.25
C ALA A 272 28.75 11.40 -30.39
N LEU A 273 28.03 10.83 -29.41
CA LEU A 273 27.50 9.47 -29.50
C LEU A 273 26.51 9.31 -30.67
N MET A 274 25.65 10.30 -30.92
CA MET A 274 24.72 10.28 -32.06
C MET A 274 25.42 10.40 -33.42
N GLN A 275 26.56 11.09 -33.48
CA GLN A 275 27.36 11.25 -34.70
C GLN A 275 28.29 10.06 -34.94
N SER A 276 28.59 9.27 -33.90
CA SER A 276 29.39 8.06 -34.02
C SER A 276 28.63 6.99 -34.83
N LYS A 277 29.15 6.67 -36.01
CA LYS A 277 28.63 5.57 -36.84
C LYS A 277 28.96 4.25 -36.13
N PRO A 278 28.05 3.26 -36.09
CA PRO A 278 28.41 1.94 -35.57
C PRO A 278 29.62 1.42 -36.36
N GLU A 279 30.68 1.04 -35.66
CA GLU A 279 31.82 0.33 -36.24
C GLU A 279 31.35 -1.03 -36.75
N ALA A 280 30.84 -1.06 -37.98
CA ALA A 280 30.75 -2.27 -38.77
C ALA A 280 32.17 -2.61 -39.24
N ASP A 281 32.98 -3.21 -38.37
CA ASP A 281 34.10 -4.12 -38.68
C ASP A 281 35.07 -4.22 -37.48
N ALA A 282 34.91 -5.29 -36.70
CA ALA A 282 36.04 -5.99 -36.11
C ALA A 282 35.67 -7.48 -36.13
N GLY A 283 36.36 -8.24 -36.98
CA GLY A 283 36.01 -9.60 -37.41
C GLY A 283 36.08 -10.71 -36.38
#